data_AF-A0A953C0V9-F1
#
_entry.id   AF-A0A953C0V9-F1
#
_cell.length_a   1.000
_cell.length_b   1.000
_cell.length_c   1.000
_cell.angle_alpha   90.00
_cell.angle_beta   90.00
_cell.angle_gamma   90.00
#
_symmetry.space_group_name_H-M   'P 1'
#
loop_
_entity.id
_entity.type
_entity.pdbx_description
1 polymer ?
#
loop_
_entity_poly.entity_id
_entity_poly.type
_entity_poly.pdbx_seq_one_letter_code
_entity_poly.pdbx_strand_id
1 'polypeptide(L)'
;MDRYRRAIIAAGGAALLPVAAAGRAMSSPPRFDPMPPLPTMRTPGAPGDFDWLTGEWRIHNRSIVNGEWLEYPGEATVHGILGGVCSVEELRIPARNFYGMGLRLLDVGNRVWSDHWVNARSGVITTPGQLGSFENGVGIFVTEETVDGVAMKYVGVWDNITARSCRWRQASSRDSGETWDQNWIMEWSRV
;
A
#
# COMPACT_ATOMS: atom_id res chain seq x y z
N MET A 1 24.60 17.56 7.98
CA MET A 1 23.70 17.43 6.81
C MET A 1 23.15 16.01 6.83
N ASP A 2 21.91 15.87 7.30
CA ASP A 2 21.34 14.61 7.81
C ASP A 2 21.19 13.50 6.77
N ARG A 3 21.64 12.30 7.18
CA ARG A 3 21.58 11.04 6.45
C ARG A 3 20.15 10.53 6.20
N TYR A 4 19.14 11.16 6.79
CA TYR A 4 17.73 10.79 6.66
C TYR A 4 17.01 11.31 5.40
N ARG A 5 17.63 12.18 4.61
CA ARG A 5 16.98 12.81 3.44
C ARG A 5 17.15 12.07 2.10
N ARG A 6 17.95 11.00 2.02
CA ARG A 6 18.34 10.39 0.73
C ARG A 6 17.72 9.03 0.38
N ALA A 7 16.92 8.41 1.26
CA ALA A 7 16.49 7.02 1.04
C ALA A 7 15.01 6.85 0.62
N ILE A 8 14.36 7.83 -0.02
CA ILE A 8 12.90 7.74 -0.22
C ILE A 8 12.40 8.20 -1.60
N ILE A 9 13.21 7.99 -2.63
CA ILE A 9 12.75 8.04 -4.02
C ILE A 9 13.35 6.83 -4.73
N ALA A 10 12.84 5.65 -4.43
CA ALA A 10 12.93 4.50 -5.31
C ALA A 10 11.93 3.44 -4.85
N ALA A 11 11.26 2.85 -5.84
CA ALA A 11 10.71 1.50 -5.89
C ALA A 11 10.18 0.83 -4.60
N GLY A 12 9.31 1.49 -3.86
CA GLY A 12 8.56 0.86 -2.79
C GLY A 12 7.43 1.78 -2.38
N GLY A 13 6.19 1.30 -2.42
CA GLY A 13 4.98 2.06 -2.08
C GLY A 13 4.89 2.54 -0.63
N ALA A 14 6.02 2.77 0.07
CA ALA A 14 6.05 3.51 1.30
C ALA A 14 5.72 4.97 0.99
N ALA A 15 4.43 5.31 0.98
CA ALA A 15 4.05 6.70 0.91
C ALA A 15 4.60 7.38 2.17
N LEU A 16 5.62 8.22 1.98
CA LEU A 16 5.99 9.14 3.02
C LEU A 16 4.85 10.11 3.22
N LEU A 17 4.26 10.01 4.40
CA LEU A 17 3.30 10.99 4.81
C LEU A 17 4.07 12.20 5.37
N PRO A 18 3.93 13.39 4.76
CA PRO A 18 4.63 14.59 5.19
C PRO A 18 4.15 15.08 6.55
N VAL A 19 4.95 15.98 7.12
CA VAL A 19 4.73 16.61 8.42
C VAL A 19 3.55 17.58 8.34
N ALA A 20 2.42 17.13 8.85
CA ALA A 20 1.40 17.94 9.49
C ALA A 20 0.80 17.06 10.60
N ALA A 21 1.04 17.44 11.85
CA ALA A 21 0.59 16.72 13.03
C ALA A 21 -0.93 16.89 13.18
N ALA A 22 -1.70 16.06 12.49
CA ALA A 22 -3.15 15.98 12.67
C ALA A 22 -3.62 14.55 13.00
N GLY A 23 -2.68 13.64 13.25
CA GLY A 23 -2.95 12.33 13.81
C GLY A 23 -2.84 12.34 15.33
N ARG A 24 -3.67 11.55 15.99
CA ARG A 24 -3.56 11.31 17.42
C ARG A 24 -2.41 10.34 17.67
N ALA A 25 -1.50 10.71 18.57
CA ALA A 25 -0.46 9.80 19.02
C ALA A 25 -1.06 8.59 19.74
N MET A 26 -0.56 7.40 19.44
CA MET A 26 -0.98 6.17 20.10
C MET A 26 -0.09 5.87 21.31
N SER A 27 -0.69 5.37 22.40
CA SER A 27 0.05 4.97 23.61
C SER A 27 0.89 3.70 23.44
N SER A 28 0.61 2.92 22.39
CA SER A 28 1.34 1.69 22.04
C SER A 28 1.16 1.39 20.55
N PRO A 29 2.11 0.68 19.91
CA PRO A 29 1.93 0.17 18.55
C PRO A 29 0.63 -0.65 18.44
N PRO A 30 -0.08 -0.60 17.29
CA PRO A 30 -1.20 -1.50 17.08
C PRO A 30 -0.69 -2.95 17.05
N ARG A 31 -1.55 -3.88 17.48
CA ARG A 31 -1.26 -5.30 17.28
C ARG A 31 -1.43 -5.63 15.81
N PHE A 32 -0.41 -6.25 15.22
CA PHE A 32 -0.46 -6.65 13.83
C PHE A 32 -0.70 -8.15 13.72
N ASP A 33 -1.54 -8.52 12.76
CA ASP A 33 -1.51 -9.88 12.23
C ASP A 33 -0.15 -10.09 11.53
N PRO A 34 0.40 -11.32 11.56
CA PRO A 34 1.61 -11.62 10.81
C PRO A 34 1.42 -11.28 9.33
N MET A 35 2.52 -10.91 8.66
CA MET A 35 2.50 -10.81 7.20
C MET A 35 2.26 -12.21 6.61
N PRO A 36 1.36 -12.34 5.61
CA PRO A 36 1.18 -13.62 4.95
C PRO A 36 2.51 -14.05 4.30
N PRO A 37 2.79 -15.37 4.21
CA PRO A 37 3.96 -15.84 3.51
C PRO A 37 3.90 -15.38 2.05
N LEU A 38 5.05 -15.00 1.49
CA LEU A 38 5.12 -14.66 0.08
C LEU A 38 4.85 -15.91 -0.77
N PRO A 39 4.02 -15.83 -1.82
CA PRO A 39 3.76 -16.98 -2.68
C PRO A 39 5.02 -17.37 -3.46
N THR A 40 5.32 -18.66 -3.51
CA THR A 40 6.41 -19.20 -4.35
C THR A 40 6.04 -19.17 -5.83
N MET A 41 4.75 -19.37 -6.14
CA MET A 41 4.14 -19.15 -7.45
C MET A 41 2.89 -18.30 -7.27
N ARG A 42 2.75 -17.28 -8.11
CA ARG A 42 1.59 -16.40 -8.10
C ARG A 42 0.38 -17.09 -8.72
N THR A 43 -0.78 -16.93 -8.10
CA THR A 43 -2.06 -17.21 -8.76
C THR A 43 -2.20 -16.26 -9.96
N PRO A 44 -2.46 -16.77 -11.17
CA PRO A 44 -2.57 -15.90 -12.35
C PRO A 44 -3.73 -14.90 -12.22
N GLY A 45 -3.42 -13.61 -12.29
CA GLY A 45 -4.39 -12.54 -12.24
C GLY A 45 -5.43 -12.60 -13.36
N ALA A 46 -6.55 -11.94 -13.14
CA ALA A 46 -7.67 -11.82 -14.07
C ALA A 46 -8.26 -10.39 -14.02
N PRO A 47 -8.83 -9.89 -15.15
CA PRO A 47 -9.61 -8.67 -15.11
C PRO A 47 -10.74 -8.78 -14.07
N GLY A 48 -10.91 -7.73 -13.28
CA GLY A 48 -11.93 -7.66 -12.24
C GLY A 48 -11.49 -8.12 -10.85
N ASP A 49 -10.24 -8.60 -10.69
CA ASP A 49 -9.70 -8.99 -9.38
C ASP A 49 -9.77 -7.86 -8.33
N PHE A 50 -9.79 -6.58 -8.76
CA PHE A 50 -9.93 -5.41 -7.91
C PHE A 50 -11.34 -4.80 -7.87
N ASP A 51 -12.33 -5.37 -8.56
CA ASP A 51 -13.67 -4.76 -8.68
C ASP A 51 -14.35 -4.56 -7.32
N TRP A 52 -14.04 -5.44 -6.35
CA TRP A 52 -14.52 -5.33 -4.98
C TRP A 52 -14.07 -4.04 -4.28
N LEU A 53 -13.02 -3.37 -4.75
CA LEU A 53 -12.51 -2.12 -4.19
C LEU A 53 -13.21 -0.89 -4.79
N THR A 54 -13.92 -1.01 -5.92
CA THR A 54 -14.60 0.12 -6.57
C THR A 54 -15.65 0.75 -5.65
N GLY A 55 -15.68 2.09 -5.59
CA GLY A 55 -16.63 2.88 -4.81
C GLY A 55 -15.99 3.89 -3.87
N GLU A 56 -16.80 4.40 -2.93
CA GLU A 56 -16.42 5.39 -1.93
C GLU A 56 -16.15 4.73 -0.57
N TRP A 57 -15.09 5.19 0.10
CA TRP A 57 -14.60 4.57 1.33
C TRP A 57 -14.21 5.60 2.39
N ARG A 58 -14.48 5.24 3.64
CA ARG A 58 -13.84 5.83 4.83
C ARG A 58 -12.71 4.93 5.29
N ILE A 59 -11.62 5.54 5.74
CA ILE A 59 -10.40 4.84 6.12
C ILE A 59 -9.97 5.26 7.52
N HIS A 60 -9.71 4.30 8.39
CA HIS A 60 -8.98 4.53 9.64
C HIS A 60 -7.51 4.16 9.42
N ASN A 61 -6.64 5.16 9.41
CA ASN A 61 -5.21 4.98 9.21
C ASN A 61 -4.51 4.83 10.56
N ARG A 62 -3.51 3.94 10.63
CA ARG A 62 -2.45 4.00 11.63
C ARG A 62 -1.12 3.83 10.93
N SER A 63 -0.18 4.75 11.14
CA SER A 63 1.14 4.69 10.50
C SER A 63 2.24 5.22 11.40
N ILE A 64 3.47 4.81 11.15
CA ILE A 64 4.65 5.44 11.75
C ILE A 64 4.91 6.77 11.03
N VAL A 65 5.03 7.85 11.81
CA VAL A 65 5.46 9.16 11.35
C VAL A 65 6.53 9.65 12.32
N ASN A 66 7.75 9.91 11.83
CA ASN A 66 8.90 10.31 12.65
C ASN A 66 9.18 9.38 13.85
N GLY A 67 8.97 8.07 13.69
CA GLY A 67 9.19 7.07 14.73
C GLY A 67 8.03 6.87 15.70
N GLU A 68 6.94 7.64 15.57
CA GLU A 68 5.76 7.53 16.42
C GLU A 68 4.56 6.96 15.65
N TRP A 69 3.77 6.11 16.31
CA TRP A 69 2.50 5.64 15.78
C TRP A 69 1.44 6.73 15.91
N LEU A 70 0.90 7.14 14.77
CA LEU A 70 -0.21 8.08 14.69
C LEU A 70 -1.43 7.38 14.09
N GLU A 71 -2.62 7.74 14.59
CA GLU A 71 -3.90 7.37 13.99
C GLU A 71 -4.68 8.60 13.48
N TYR A 72 -5.35 8.46 12.33
CA TYR A 72 -6.10 9.55 11.70
C TYR A 72 -7.11 9.05 10.66
N PRO A 73 -8.19 9.80 10.41
CA PRO A 73 -9.15 9.46 9.37
C PRO A 73 -8.59 9.78 7.97
N GLY A 74 -9.04 9.02 6.99
CA GLY A 74 -8.88 9.29 5.57
C GLY A 74 -10.10 8.81 4.81
N GLU A 75 -10.07 8.99 3.50
CA GLU A 75 -11.11 8.58 2.58
C GLU A 75 -10.49 8.21 1.25
N ALA A 76 -11.19 7.40 0.47
CA ALA A 76 -10.77 7.09 -0.88
C ALA A 76 -11.95 6.89 -1.81
N THR A 77 -11.72 7.23 -3.07
CA THR A 77 -12.60 6.89 -4.19
C THR A 77 -11.85 5.97 -5.12
N VAL A 78 -12.45 4.86 -5.51
CA VAL A 78 -11.82 3.89 -6.40
C VAL A 78 -12.70 3.61 -7.60
N HIS A 79 -12.09 3.62 -8.78
CA HIS A 79 -12.72 3.32 -10.05
C HIS A 79 -12.05 2.13 -10.74
N GLY A 80 -12.82 1.09 -11.03
CA GLY A 80 -12.48 0.09 -12.04
C GLY A 80 -12.71 0.66 -13.44
N ILE A 81 -11.70 0.57 -14.30
CA ILE A 81 -11.77 1.04 -15.70
C ILE A 81 -11.21 -0.02 -16.65
N LEU A 82 -11.42 0.17 -17.96
CA LEU A 82 -10.91 -0.73 -19.01
C LEU A 82 -11.37 -2.18 -18.84
N GLY A 83 -12.63 -2.40 -18.43
CA GLY A 83 -13.20 -3.73 -18.27
C GLY A 83 -12.54 -4.57 -17.17
N GLY A 84 -12.09 -3.91 -16.09
CA GLY A 84 -11.49 -4.57 -14.92
C GLY A 84 -9.98 -4.81 -15.04
N VAL A 85 -9.33 -4.32 -16.11
CA VAL A 85 -7.86 -4.41 -16.28
C VAL A 85 -7.11 -3.34 -15.47
N CYS A 86 -7.82 -2.28 -15.04
CA CYS A 86 -7.22 -1.17 -14.30
C CYS A 86 -8.12 -0.75 -13.13
N SER A 87 -7.50 -0.54 -11.97
CA SER A 87 -8.12 0.06 -10.78
C SER A 87 -7.36 1.33 -10.40
N VAL A 88 -8.07 2.46 -10.34
CA VAL A 88 -7.53 3.76 -9.97
C VAL A 88 -8.15 4.20 -8.65
N GLU A 89 -7.31 4.41 -7.65
CA GLU A 89 -7.67 4.91 -6.32
C GLU A 89 -7.18 6.33 -6.16
N GLU A 90 -8.04 7.26 -5.74
CA GLU A 90 -7.60 8.51 -5.11
C GLU A 90 -7.72 8.37 -3.59
N LEU A 91 -6.58 8.43 -2.89
CA LEU A 91 -6.49 8.44 -1.43
C LEU A 91 -6.36 9.88 -0.93
N ARG A 92 -7.20 10.25 0.05
CA ARG A 92 -7.22 11.59 0.62
C ARG A 92 -7.15 11.50 2.14
N ILE A 93 -6.21 12.24 2.72
CA ILE A 93 -6.08 12.43 4.17
C ILE A 93 -6.05 13.95 4.42
N PRO A 94 -7.22 14.62 4.40
CA PRO A 94 -7.31 16.08 4.44
C PRO A 94 -6.63 16.68 5.69
N ALA A 95 -6.79 16.02 6.84
CA ALA A 95 -6.18 16.43 8.10
C ALA A 95 -4.66 16.62 8.00
N ARG A 96 -4.01 15.88 7.09
CA ARG A 96 -2.55 15.90 6.90
C ARG A 96 -2.12 16.62 5.62
N ASN A 97 -3.05 17.24 4.88
CA ASN A 97 -2.81 17.79 3.55
C ASN A 97 -2.03 16.80 2.67
N PHE A 98 -2.53 15.57 2.64
CA PHE A 98 -1.94 14.45 1.92
C PHE A 98 -2.95 13.84 0.96
N TYR A 99 -2.50 13.68 -0.27
CA TYR A 99 -3.26 13.13 -1.37
C TYR A 99 -2.32 12.20 -2.15
N GLY A 100 -2.85 11.10 -2.63
CA GLY A 100 -2.10 10.20 -3.47
C GLY A 100 -3.02 9.33 -4.31
N MET A 101 -2.41 8.58 -5.22
CA MET A 101 -3.11 7.71 -6.13
C MET A 101 -2.49 6.33 -6.15
N GLY A 102 -3.33 5.30 -5.96
CA GLY A 102 -3.00 3.93 -6.30
C GLY A 102 -3.41 3.66 -7.75
N LEU A 103 -2.47 3.24 -8.58
CA LEU A 103 -2.71 2.83 -9.97
C LEU A 103 -2.35 1.35 -10.10
N ARG A 104 -3.37 0.50 -10.24
CA ARG A 104 -3.20 -0.94 -10.36
C ARG A 104 -3.54 -1.38 -11.77
N LEU A 105 -2.59 -2.02 -12.43
CA LEU A 105 -2.70 -2.46 -13.83
C LEU A 105 -2.44 -3.95 -13.94
N LEU A 106 -3.32 -4.65 -14.65
CA LEU A 106 -3.10 -6.05 -15.01
C LEU A 106 -2.33 -6.12 -16.33
N ASP A 107 -1.15 -6.74 -16.30
CA ASP A 107 -0.55 -7.28 -17.50
C ASP A 107 -1.34 -8.52 -17.92
N VAL A 108 -2.19 -8.37 -18.94
CA VAL A 108 -3.09 -9.44 -19.41
C VAL A 108 -2.30 -10.63 -19.99
N GLY A 109 -1.14 -10.37 -20.61
CA GLY A 109 -0.32 -11.43 -21.20
C GLY A 109 0.40 -12.26 -20.14
N ASN A 110 1.03 -11.58 -19.17
CA ASN A 110 1.76 -12.23 -18.08
C ASN A 110 0.89 -12.61 -16.88
N ARG A 111 -0.38 -12.17 -16.86
CA ARG A 111 -1.37 -12.40 -15.79
C ARG A 111 -0.84 -12.00 -14.41
N VAL A 112 -0.22 -10.83 -14.33
CA VAL A 112 0.32 -10.25 -13.09
C VAL A 112 -0.16 -8.83 -12.96
N TRP A 113 -0.57 -8.46 -11.75
CA TRP A 113 -0.92 -7.09 -11.42
C TRP A 113 0.34 -6.31 -10.98
N SER A 114 0.42 -5.04 -11.36
CA SER A 114 1.37 -4.08 -10.81
C SER A 114 0.63 -2.98 -10.04
N ASP A 115 0.99 -2.75 -8.78
CA ASP A 115 0.47 -1.66 -7.94
C ASP A 115 1.48 -0.50 -7.88
N HIS A 116 1.10 0.64 -8.46
CA HIS A 116 1.91 1.85 -8.52
C HIS A 116 1.36 2.93 -7.60
N TRP A 117 2.27 3.69 -7.00
CA TRP A 117 1.92 4.82 -6.15
C TRP A 117 2.32 6.16 -6.78
N VAL A 118 1.43 7.15 -6.66
CA VAL A 118 1.72 8.58 -6.93
C VAL A 118 1.45 9.39 -5.67
N ASN A 119 2.43 10.20 -5.26
CA ASN A 119 2.21 11.24 -4.26
C ASN A 119 1.82 12.54 -4.99
N ALA A 120 0.71 13.18 -4.59
CA ALA A 120 0.23 14.39 -5.27
C ALA A 120 1.25 15.56 -5.24
N ARG A 121 2.21 15.56 -4.30
CA ARG A 121 3.26 16.58 -4.26
C ARG A 121 4.30 16.42 -5.37
N SER A 122 4.59 15.19 -5.78
CA SER A 122 5.49 14.93 -6.90
C SER A 122 4.74 14.84 -8.22
N GLY A 123 3.53 14.28 -8.22
CA GLY A 123 2.79 13.99 -9.44
C GLY A 123 3.45 12.92 -10.33
N VAL A 124 4.42 12.18 -9.79
CA VAL A 124 5.22 11.19 -10.53
C VAL A 124 4.81 9.78 -10.11
N ILE A 125 4.61 8.90 -11.10
CA ILE A 125 4.39 7.46 -10.89
C ILE A 125 5.68 6.82 -10.39
N THR A 126 5.60 6.17 -9.23
CA THR A 126 6.70 5.39 -8.68
C THR A 126 6.86 4.09 -9.45
N THR A 127 8.08 3.80 -9.90
CA THR A 127 8.42 2.59 -10.66
C THR A 127 9.70 1.93 -10.13
N PRO A 128 9.83 0.60 -10.26
CA PRO A 128 8.78 -0.35 -10.64
C PRO A 128 7.60 -0.37 -9.66
N GLY A 129 6.43 -0.80 -10.14
CA GLY A 129 5.28 -1.06 -9.27
C GLY A 129 5.46 -2.37 -8.51
N GLN A 130 4.72 -2.55 -7.42
CA GLN A 130 4.71 -3.81 -6.68
C GLN A 130 3.98 -4.88 -7.47
N LEU A 131 4.64 -5.98 -7.79
CA LEU A 131 4.08 -7.06 -8.58
C LEU A 131 3.36 -8.07 -7.68
N GLY A 132 2.13 -8.41 -8.03
CA GLY A 132 1.29 -9.23 -7.19
C GLY A 132 0.09 -9.86 -7.89
N SER A 133 -0.68 -10.54 -7.05
CA SER A 133 -1.87 -11.31 -7.39
C SER A 133 -2.68 -11.55 -6.12
N PHE A 134 -3.91 -12.05 -6.28
CA PHE A 134 -4.73 -12.49 -5.16
C PHE A 134 -4.51 -13.97 -4.89
N GLU A 135 -3.96 -14.27 -3.72
CA GLU A 135 -3.69 -15.61 -3.22
C GLU A 135 -4.74 -15.98 -2.18
N ASN A 136 -5.66 -16.89 -2.52
CA ASN A 136 -6.75 -17.32 -1.64
C ASN A 136 -7.55 -16.14 -1.03
N GLY A 137 -7.83 -15.12 -1.84
CA GLY A 137 -8.56 -13.92 -1.42
C GLY A 137 -7.71 -12.86 -0.71
N VAL A 138 -6.39 -13.03 -0.63
CA VAL A 138 -5.46 -12.03 -0.09
C VAL A 138 -4.61 -11.47 -1.23
N GLY A 139 -4.68 -10.16 -1.47
CA GLY A 139 -3.82 -9.50 -2.44
C GLY A 139 -2.42 -9.31 -1.86
N ILE A 140 -1.38 -9.90 -2.47
CA ILE A 140 0.01 -9.79 -2.01
C ILE A 140 0.87 -9.20 -3.13
N PHE A 141 1.39 -7.99 -2.90
CA PHE A 141 2.12 -7.21 -3.88
C PHE A 141 3.52 -6.92 -3.36
N VAL A 142 4.55 -7.29 -4.11
CA VAL A 142 5.94 -7.22 -3.64
C VAL A 142 6.80 -6.48 -4.66
N THR A 143 7.72 -5.68 -4.15
CA THR A 143 8.86 -5.16 -4.93
C THR A 143 10.15 -5.36 -4.14
N GLU A 144 11.25 -5.42 -4.88
CA GLU A 144 12.60 -5.55 -4.36
C GLU A 144 13.43 -4.36 -4.82
N GLU A 145 14.25 -3.84 -3.92
CA GLU A 145 15.14 -2.72 -4.20
C GLU A 145 16.45 -2.86 -3.43
N THR A 146 17.54 -2.33 -3.96
CA THR A 146 18.80 -2.19 -3.23
C THR A 146 18.93 -0.78 -2.68
N VAL A 147 18.84 -0.62 -1.36
CA VAL A 147 19.01 0.66 -0.65
C VAL A 147 20.35 0.64 0.08
N ASP A 148 21.26 1.55 -0.25
CA ASP A 148 22.60 1.63 0.36
C ASP A 148 23.37 0.29 0.35
N GLY A 149 23.18 -0.51 -0.70
CA GLY A 149 23.80 -1.84 -0.85
C GLY A 149 23.08 -2.98 -0.13
N VAL A 150 21.95 -2.70 0.54
CA VAL A 150 21.12 -3.70 1.22
C VAL A 150 19.91 -4.02 0.36
N ALA A 151 19.68 -5.30 0.09
CA ALA A 151 18.45 -5.76 -0.55
C ALA A 151 17.26 -5.60 0.41
N MET A 152 16.29 -4.81 0.00
CA MET A 152 15.05 -4.51 0.70
C MET A 152 13.89 -5.13 -0.05
N LYS A 153 12.99 -5.79 0.68
CA LYS A 153 11.65 -6.14 0.18
C LYS A 153 10.64 -5.15 0.74
N TYR A 154 9.71 -4.73 -0.10
CA TYR A 154 8.51 -4.02 0.31
C TYR A 154 7.30 -4.83 -0.10
N VAL A 155 6.33 -4.96 0.80
CA VAL A 155 5.09 -5.68 0.55
C VAL A 155 3.88 -4.81 0.88
N GLY A 156 2.92 -4.77 -0.04
CA GLY A 156 1.55 -4.31 0.18
C GLY A 156 0.61 -5.50 0.26
N VAL A 157 -0.24 -5.54 1.28
CA VAL A 157 -1.20 -6.63 1.51
C VAL A 157 -2.60 -6.07 1.59
N TRP A 158 -3.50 -6.62 0.77
CA TRP A 158 -4.95 -6.44 0.88
C TRP A 158 -5.54 -7.71 1.51
N ASP A 159 -6.07 -7.62 2.72
CA ASP A 159 -6.70 -8.72 3.44
C ASP A 159 -8.02 -8.29 4.11
N ASN A 160 -8.68 -9.22 4.79
CA ASN A 160 -9.99 -9.00 5.44
C ASN A 160 -11.04 -8.39 4.49
N ILE A 161 -10.99 -8.80 3.21
CA ILE A 161 -11.86 -8.28 2.16
C ILE A 161 -13.27 -8.84 2.33
N THR A 162 -14.24 -7.94 2.40
CA THR A 162 -15.67 -8.24 2.42
C THR A 162 -16.39 -7.31 1.46
N ALA A 163 -17.70 -7.51 1.29
CA ALA A 163 -18.51 -6.59 0.51
C ALA A 163 -18.55 -5.15 1.06
N ARG A 164 -18.15 -4.90 2.33
CA ARG A 164 -18.28 -3.59 3.00
C ARG A 164 -17.00 -3.10 3.68
N SER A 165 -15.96 -3.90 3.71
CA SER A 165 -14.71 -3.58 4.40
C SER A 165 -13.53 -4.26 3.73
N CYS A 166 -12.34 -3.70 3.92
CA CYS A 166 -11.08 -4.39 3.67
C CYS A 166 -10.01 -3.78 4.56
N ARG A 167 -8.83 -4.38 4.55
CA ARG A 167 -7.66 -3.82 5.20
C ARG A 167 -6.50 -3.83 4.22
N TRP A 168 -5.83 -2.69 4.13
CA TRP A 168 -4.54 -2.59 3.46
C TRP A 168 -3.44 -2.41 4.48
N ARG A 169 -2.32 -3.08 4.30
CA ARG A 169 -1.15 -3.00 5.18
C ARG A 169 0.11 -3.01 4.35
N GLN A 170 1.17 -2.39 4.86
CA GLN A 170 2.49 -2.51 4.26
C GLN A 170 3.55 -2.91 5.27
N ALA A 171 4.61 -3.53 4.77
CA ALA A 171 5.83 -3.79 5.52
C ALA A 171 7.08 -3.73 4.65
N SER A 172 8.23 -3.59 5.32
CA SER A 172 9.55 -3.79 4.73
C SER A 172 10.29 -4.94 5.38
N SER A 173 11.18 -5.59 4.63
CA SER A 173 12.08 -6.63 5.13
C SER A 173 13.51 -6.40 4.62
N ARG A 174 14.49 -6.69 5.49
CA ARG A 174 15.94 -6.62 5.21
C ARG A 174 16.58 -8.01 5.07
N ASP A 175 15.82 -9.07 5.32
CA ASP A 175 16.26 -10.46 5.41
C ASP A 175 15.47 -11.35 4.44
N SER A 176 15.16 -10.80 3.26
CA SER A 176 14.44 -11.51 2.18
C SER A 176 13.05 -12.02 2.54
N GLY A 177 12.40 -11.44 3.55
CA GLY A 177 11.03 -11.73 3.97
C GLY A 177 10.92 -12.70 5.15
N GLU A 178 12.03 -13.00 5.84
CA GLU A 178 12.03 -13.79 7.08
C GLU A 178 11.37 -13.01 8.23
N THR A 179 11.67 -11.72 8.34
CA THR A 179 11.02 -10.79 9.28
C THR A 179 10.49 -9.55 8.57
N TRP A 180 9.43 -8.94 9.15
CA TRP A 180 8.70 -7.84 8.54
C TRP A 180 8.47 -6.69 9.52
N ASP A 181 8.92 -5.51 9.14
CA ASP A 181 8.65 -4.25 9.84
C ASP A 181 7.37 -3.62 9.26
N GLN A 182 6.25 -3.80 9.95
CA GLN A 182 4.97 -3.17 9.56
C GLN A 182 4.95 -1.71 10.02
N ASN A 183 4.65 -0.79 9.10
CA ASN A 183 4.72 0.66 9.38
C ASN A 183 3.48 1.45 8.91
N TRP A 184 2.52 0.81 8.25
CA TRP A 184 1.23 1.41 7.90
C TRP A 184 0.13 0.36 7.76
N ILE A 185 -1.02 0.65 8.35
CA ILE A 185 -2.27 -0.09 8.25
C ILE A 185 -3.41 0.88 7.96
N MET A 186 -4.30 0.47 7.08
CA MET A 186 -5.52 1.17 6.71
C MET A 186 -6.69 0.21 6.85
N GLU A 187 -7.67 0.57 7.66
CA GLU A 187 -8.93 -0.16 7.77
C GLU A 187 -10.00 0.59 7.00
N TRP A 188 -10.52 -0.03 5.94
CA TRP A 188 -11.45 0.58 5.01
C TRP A 188 -12.88 0.12 5.33
N SER A 189 -13.83 1.05 5.24
CA SER A 189 -15.26 0.81 5.37
C SER A 189 -16.01 1.56 4.28
N ARG A 190 -16.96 0.90 3.61
CA ARG A 190 -17.79 1.54 2.59
C ARG A 190 -18.62 2.67 3.19
N VAL A 191 -18.83 3.72 2.39
CA VAL A 191 -19.78 4.81 2.68
C VAL A 191 -21.21 4.35 2.50
#